data_AF-A0A0R3A8J2-F1
#
_entry.id   AF-A0A0R3A8J2-F1
#
_cell.length_a   1.000
_cell.length_b   1.000
_cell.length_c   1.000
_cell.angle_alpha   90.00
_cell.angle_beta   90.00
_cell.angle_gamma   90.00
#
_symmetry.space_group_name_H-M   'P 1'
#
loop_
_entity.id
_entity.type
_entity.pdbx_description
1 polymer ?
#
loop_
_entity_poly.entity_id
_entity_poly.type
_entity_poly.pdbx_seq_one_letter_code
_entity_poly.pdbx_strand_id
1 'polypeptide(L)' 'MSKPAWFFLCLTLITGFLGFATESPGVQATAFIVSAVFASLLTLALIVGRRIKFDPLLR' A
#
# COMPACT_ATOMS: atom_id res chain seq x y z
N MET A 1 11.44 8.08 7.24
CA MET A 1 10.34 8.04 6.26
C MET A 1 9.57 9.34 6.35
N SER A 2 9.01 9.86 5.25
CA SER A 2 8.10 11.01 5.33
C SER A 2 6.87 10.61 6.15
N LYS A 3 6.42 11.49 7.07
CA LYS A 3 5.21 11.28 7.90
C LYS A 3 4.00 10.74 7.11
N PRO A 4 3.68 11.19 5.89
CA PRO A 4 2.56 10.64 5.12
C PRO A 4 2.78 9.19 4.62
N ALA A 5 4.01 8.79 4.29
CA ALA A 5 4.27 7.44 3.78
C ALA A 5 3.98 6.36 4.84
N TRP A 6 4.16 6.68 6.12
CA TRP A 6 3.81 5.80 7.22
C TRP A 6 2.29 5.61 7.36
N PHE A 7 1.52 6.68 7.19
CA PHE A 7 0.05 6.60 7.19
C PHE A 7 -0.46 5.75 6.02
N PHE A 8 0.09 5.93 4.82
CA PHE A 8 -0.26 5.10 3.66
C PHE A 8 0.07 3.63 3.91
N LEU A 9 1.21 3.33 4.55
CA LEU A 9 1.59 1.97 4.94
C LEU A 9 0.58 1.35 5.89
N CYS A 10 0.26 2.02 7.00
CA CYS A 10 -0.74 1.52 7.93
C CYS A 10 -2.11 1.30 7.24
N LEU A 11 -2.56 2.24 6.40
CA LEU A 11 -3.83 2.13 5.67
C LEU A 11 -3.84 0.93 4.71
N THR A 12 -2.77 0.69 3.95
CA THR A 12 -2.67 -0.49 3.07
C THR A 12 -2.72 -1.81 3.83
N LEU A 13 -2.03 -1.87 4.97
CA LEU A 13 -1.96 -3.07 5.80
C LEU A 13 -3.33 -3.39 6.42
N ILE A 14 -4.02 -2.38 6.95
CA ILE A 14 -5.34 -2.51 7.55
C ILE A 14 -6.38 -2.89 6.50
N THR A 15 -6.37 -2.24 5.33
CA THR A 15 -7.34 -2.54 4.25
C THR A 15 -7.12 -3.92 3.63
N GLY A 16 -5.87 -4.35 3.49
CA GLY A 16 -5.53 -5.72 3.08
C GLY A 16 -6.03 -6.76 4.09
N PHE A 17 -5.76 -6.57 5.38
CA PHE A 17 -6.26 -7.46 6.44
C PHE A 17 -7.78 -7.50 6.49
N LEU A 18 -8.44 -6.36 6.30
CA LEU A 18 -9.90 -6.29 6.28
C LEU A 18 -10.48 -7.09 5.11
N GLY A 19 -9.87 -7.04 3.92
CA GLY A 19 -10.30 -7.86 2.76
C GLY A 19 -10.17 -9.37 2.99
N PHE A 20 -9.18 -9.80 3.77
CA PHE A 20 -9.05 -11.20 4.20
C PHE A 20 -10.03 -11.59 5.31
N ALA A 21 -10.41 -10.65 6.18
CA ALA A 21 -11.36 -10.90 7.27
C ALA A 21 -12.83 -10.89 6.83
N THR A 22 -13.13 -10.38 5.62
CA THR A 22 -14.49 -10.29 5.09
C THR A 22 -14.84 -11.48 4.22
N GLU A 23 -15.86 -12.25 4.61
CA GLU A 23 -16.42 -13.39 3.87
C GLU A 23 -17.46 -12.97 2.80
N SER A 24 -17.89 -11.70 2.82
CA SER A 24 -18.87 -11.17 1.87
C SER A 24 -18.19 -10.80 0.54
N PRO A 25 -18.56 -11.42 -0.60
CA PRO A 25 -17.87 -11.21 -1.87
C PRO A 25 -17.85 -9.75 -2.35
N GLY A 26 -18.95 -9.01 -2.14
CA GLY A 26 -19.03 -7.60 -2.52
C GLY A 26 -18.16 -6.68 -1.66
N VAL A 27 -18.11 -6.94 -0.35
CA VAL A 27 -17.27 -6.18 0.59
C VAL A 27 -15.80 -6.54 0.40
N GLN A 28 -15.50 -7.80 0.10
CA GLN A 28 -14.16 -8.26 -0.20
C GLN A 28 -13.59 -7.63 -1.48
N ALA A 29 -14.37 -7.60 -2.56
CA ALA A 29 -13.95 -6.95 -3.81
C ALA A 29 -13.65 -5.46 -3.62
N THR A 30 -14.51 -4.74 -2.89
CA THR A 30 -14.30 -3.32 -2.59
C THR A 30 -13.08 -3.10 -1.68
N ALA A 31 -12.87 -3.96 -0.68
CA ALA A 31 -11.69 -3.92 0.18
C ALA A 31 -10.38 -4.12 -0.61
N PHE A 32 -10.37 -5.04 -1.60
CA PHE A 32 -9.22 -5.25 -2.47
C PHE A 32 -8.96 -4.05 -3.39
N ILE A 33 -9.99 -3.44 -3.98
CA ILE A 33 -9.85 -2.23 -4.80
C ILE A 33 -9.26 -1.09 -3.96
N VAL A 34 -9.80 -0.86 -2.77
CA VAL A 34 -9.30 0.18 -1.86
C VAL A 34 -7.86 -0.10 -1.43
N SER A 35 -7.52 -1.35 -1.11
CA SER A 35 -6.15 -1.77 -0.80
C SER A 35 -5.20 -1.52 -1.98
N ALA A 36 -5.61 -1.83 -3.21
CA ALA A 36 -4.82 -1.60 -4.42
C ALA A 36 -4.58 -0.10 -4.69
N VAL A 37 -5.59 0.75 -4.47
CA VAL A 37 -5.45 2.20 -4.60
C VAL A 37 -4.49 2.75 -3.55
N PHE A 38 -4.61 2.33 -2.29
CA PHE A 38 -3.67 2.76 -1.25
C PHE A 38 -2.25 2.21 -1.49
N ALA A 39 -2.12 0.99 -2.04
CA ALA A 39 -0.82 0.39 -2.36
C ALA A 39 -0.11 1.12 -3.51
N SER A 40 -0.86 1.54 -4.53
CA SER A 40 -0.31 2.37 -5.61
C SER A 40 0.10 3.76 -5.11
N LEU A 41 -0.67 4.40 -4.23
CA LEU A 41 -0.26 5.66 -3.57
C LEU A 41 0.98 5.48 -2.69
N LEU A 42 1.06 4.38 -1.95
CA LEU A 42 2.20 4.04 -1.11
C LEU A 42 3.48 3.87 -1.93
N THR A 43 3.41 3.08 -3.01
CA THR A 43 4.55 2.88 -3.91
C THR A 43 5.00 4.21 -4.54
N LEU A 44 4.06 5.06 -4.97
CA LEU A 44 4.37 6.42 -5.43
C LEU A 44 5.06 7.26 -4.35
N ALA A 45 4.56 7.22 -3.11
CA ALA A 45 5.14 7.96 -1.98
C ALA A 45 6.56 7.48 -1.64
N LEU A 46 6.83 6.17 -1.78
CA LEU A 46 8.16 5.59 -1.59
C LEU A 46 9.14 5.99 -2.72
N ILE A 47 8.66 6.06 -3.97
CA ILE A 47 9.43 6.53 -5.14
C ILE A 47 9.78 8.01 -4.98
N VAL A 48 8.77 8.88 -4.74
CA VAL A 48 8.97 10.34 -4.54
C VAL A 48 9.86 10.62 -3.34
N GLY A 49 9.73 9.84 -2.27
CA GLY A 49 10.56 9.96 -1.08
C GLY A 49 12.03 9.56 -1.27
N ARG A 50 12.44 9.09 -2.47
CA ARG A 50 13.78 8.54 -2.77
C ARG A 50 14.22 7.45 -1.77
N ARG A 51 13.26 6.72 -1.19
CA ARG A 51 13.54 5.64 -0.21
C ARG A 51 13.73 4.29 -0.88
N ILE A 52 13.18 4.11 -2.07
CA ILE A 52 13.58 3.04 -2.95
C ILE A 52 14.68 3.62 -3.83
N LYS A 53 15.89 3.72 -3.27
CA LYS A 53 17.03 3.39 -4.12
C LYS A 53 16.81 1.92 -4.45
N PHE A 54 16.21 1.65 -5.61
CA PHE A 54 16.70 0.52 -6.37
C PHE A 54 18.14 0.92 -6.60
N ASP A 55 19.05 0.55 -5.69
CA ASP A 55 20.46 0.60 -6.04
C ASP A 55 20.51 -0.38 -7.22
N PRO A 56 20.72 0.08 -8.47
CA PRO A 56 20.96 -0.85 -9.57
C PRO A 56 22.30 -1.59 -9.37
N LEU A 57 22.97 -1.37 -8.24
CA LEU A 57 24.36 -1.66 -7.96
C LEU A 57 24.58 -3.10 -7.49
N LEU A 58 24.27 -4.05 -8.37
CA LEU A 58 25.35 -4.83 -8.96
C LEU A 58 25.85 -4.03 -10.17
N ARG A 59 26.70 -3.02 -9.91
CA ARG A 59 27.34 -2.02 -10.81
C ARG A 59 26.53 -0.82 -11.30
#